data_AF-A0A3R7I9N3-F1
#
_entry.id   AF-A0A3R7I9N3-F1
#
_cell.length_a   1.000
_cell.length_b   1.000
_cell.length_c   1.000
_cell.angle_alpha   90.00
_cell.angle_beta   90.00
_cell.angle_gamma   90.00
#
_symmetry.space_group_name_H-M   'P 1'
#
loop_
_entity.id
_entity.type
_entity.pdbx_description
1 polymer ?
#
loop_
_entity_poly.entity_id
_entity_poly.type
_entity_poly.pdbx_seq_one_letter_code
_entity_poly.pdbx_strand_id
1 'polypeptide(L)'
;MAIEHEVETTGLVGWIDRRFPMTSTWKKHVSEYYAPKNFNFWYFFGSLALLVLVNQIVTGIFLTMNYKPDSTLAFASVEYIMREVPWGWLIRYMHSTGASMFFVVVYLHMFRGLMYGSYRKPRELVWVFGCAIFLCLMAEAFFGYLLPWGQMSFWGAQVIVNLFSAIPFIGPDLSLWIRGDYVVSDVTLNRFFAFHVIAIPLVLIGLVVAHLVALHEVGSNNPDGIEIKAKKGADGIPLDGIPFHPYYSVHDFMGVSVFLLIFAAIIFFAPEMGGYFLEANNFIPANPLQTPQEIAPVWYFTAFYAMLRATTDPFKIVLMIIVALLGLYALVRARGKWKLGLPVLAVLVVLAMAFTESKFWGVVVMGGAVISLFFLPWLDRSPVKSIRYRPFFHKVFYGIFVLAFLTLGFLGTKPPSPASTLIAQVCALIYFAFFLGMPVWTRLGTFKQPPERVRFKPH
;
A
#
# COMPACT_ATOMS: atom_id res chain seq x y z
N MET A 1 0.85 -48.94 -12.16
CA MET A 1 1.92 -48.54 -11.22
C MET A 1 1.99 -47.02 -11.23
N ALA A 2 1.78 -46.37 -10.10
CA ALA A 2 2.11 -44.95 -9.98
C ALA A 2 3.62 -44.81 -10.19
N ILE A 3 4.05 -43.83 -10.98
CA ILE A 3 5.47 -43.54 -11.21
C ILE A 3 6.06 -43.19 -9.84
N GLU A 4 6.95 -44.03 -9.30
CA GLU A 4 7.69 -43.68 -8.09
C GLU A 4 8.59 -42.49 -8.40
N HIS A 5 8.36 -41.37 -7.72
CA HIS A 5 9.29 -40.24 -7.76
C HIS A 5 10.60 -40.67 -7.11
N GLU A 6 11.68 -40.73 -7.90
CA GLU A 6 13.03 -40.83 -7.35
C GLU A 6 13.36 -39.57 -6.56
N VAL A 7 13.79 -39.75 -5.30
CA VAL A 7 14.15 -38.66 -4.39
C VAL A 7 15.50 -38.96 -3.76
N GLU A 8 16.37 -37.95 -3.69
CA GLU A 8 17.73 -38.06 -3.14
C GLU A 8 17.74 -38.16 -1.61
N THR A 9 16.63 -37.81 -0.95
CA THR A 9 16.49 -37.75 0.50
C THR A 9 16.15 -39.13 1.09
N THR A 10 16.61 -39.38 2.31
CA THR A 10 16.42 -40.65 3.02
C THR A 10 15.66 -40.45 4.33
N GLY A 11 15.28 -41.56 4.99
CA GLY A 11 14.55 -41.53 6.26
C GLY A 11 13.17 -40.88 6.14
N LEU A 12 12.78 -40.11 7.17
CA LEU A 12 11.49 -39.43 7.22
C LEU A 12 11.34 -38.41 6.08
N VAL A 13 12.41 -37.67 5.74
CA VAL A 13 12.38 -36.69 4.65
C VAL A 13 12.16 -37.39 3.31
N GLY A 14 12.85 -38.50 3.06
CA GLY A 14 12.62 -39.33 1.87
C GLY A 14 11.20 -39.89 1.80
N TRP A 15 10.63 -40.30 2.93
CA TRP A 15 9.24 -40.77 2.99
C TRP A 15 8.24 -39.66 2.61
N ILE A 16 8.49 -38.43 3.05
CA ILE A 16 7.69 -37.24 2.69
C ILE A 16 7.88 -36.92 1.20
N ASP A 17 9.13 -36.81 0.72
CA ASP A 17 9.43 -36.37 -0.65
C ASP A 17 8.86 -37.30 -1.72
N ARG A 18 8.72 -38.60 -1.43
CA ARG A 18 8.03 -39.56 -2.32
C ARG A 18 6.53 -39.28 -2.49
N ARG A 19 5.92 -38.45 -1.64
CA ARG A 19 4.47 -38.15 -1.61
C ARG A 19 4.15 -36.67 -1.77
N PHE A 20 5.06 -35.80 -1.34
CA PHE A 20 4.91 -34.36 -1.30
C PHE A 20 6.27 -33.70 -1.55
N PRO A 21 6.42 -32.81 -2.54
CA PRO A 21 7.72 -32.29 -3.00
C PRO A 21 8.34 -31.26 -2.02
N MET A 22 8.57 -31.62 -0.77
CA MET A 22 9.02 -30.69 0.28
C MET A 22 10.39 -30.12 -0.02
N THR A 23 11.38 -30.99 -0.22
CA THR A 23 12.78 -30.58 -0.40
C THR A 23 12.98 -29.82 -1.70
N SER A 24 12.37 -30.26 -2.80
CA SER A 24 12.48 -29.58 -4.09
C SER A 24 11.78 -28.21 -4.09
N THR A 25 10.67 -28.06 -3.37
CA THR A 25 9.99 -26.77 -3.18
C THR A 25 10.86 -25.83 -2.33
N TRP A 26 11.45 -26.32 -1.24
CA TRP A 26 12.39 -25.56 -0.43
C TRP A 26 13.62 -25.09 -1.23
N LYS A 27 14.24 -25.99 -2.01
CA LYS A 27 15.35 -25.64 -2.91
C LYS A 27 14.94 -24.56 -3.89
N LYS A 28 13.84 -24.76 -4.62
CA LYS A 28 13.38 -23.83 -5.66
C LYS A 28 13.02 -22.44 -5.13
N HIS A 29 12.43 -22.35 -3.94
CA HIS A 29 11.89 -21.09 -3.42
C HIS A 29 12.76 -20.41 -2.36
N VAL A 30 13.66 -21.15 -1.70
CA VAL A 30 14.43 -20.61 -0.57
C VAL A 30 15.93 -20.89 -0.71
N SER A 31 16.38 -22.14 -0.73
CA SER A 31 17.84 -22.38 -0.64
C SER A 31 18.59 -22.18 -1.94
N GLU A 32 17.99 -22.54 -3.08
CA GLU A 32 18.59 -22.43 -4.41
C GLU A 32 17.87 -21.38 -5.27
N TYR A 33 17.10 -20.49 -4.65
CA TYR A 33 16.59 -19.29 -5.30
C TYR A 33 17.71 -18.24 -5.42
N TYR A 34 18.20 -18.01 -6.64
CA TYR A 34 19.30 -17.07 -6.88
C TYR A 34 18.80 -15.63 -6.97
N ALA A 35 19.26 -14.79 -6.02
CA ALA A 35 18.97 -13.37 -5.97
C ALA A 35 20.21 -12.52 -6.34
N PRO A 36 20.04 -11.30 -6.89
CA PRO A 36 21.17 -10.43 -7.23
C PRO A 36 22.05 -10.15 -6.02
N LYS A 37 23.37 -10.28 -6.15
CA LYS A 37 24.32 -10.16 -5.02
C LYS A 37 24.48 -8.77 -4.38
N ASN A 38 23.85 -7.72 -4.92
CA ASN A 38 24.02 -6.33 -4.47
C ASN A 38 22.74 -5.71 -3.87
N PHE A 39 21.88 -6.50 -3.22
CA PHE A 39 20.82 -5.90 -2.42
C PHE A 39 21.42 -4.97 -1.37
N ASN A 40 20.67 -3.90 -1.11
CA ASN A 40 20.99 -2.93 -0.07
C ASN A 40 19.83 -2.87 0.92
N PHE A 41 19.95 -1.98 1.90
CA PHE A 41 18.94 -1.74 2.93
C PHE A 41 17.48 -1.72 2.45
N TRP A 42 17.21 -1.18 1.26
CA TRP A 42 15.84 -1.08 0.73
C TRP A 42 15.17 -2.43 0.42
N TYR A 43 15.94 -3.53 0.43
CA TYR A 43 15.41 -4.87 0.15
C TYR A 43 14.87 -5.57 1.41
N PHE A 44 15.13 -5.05 2.63
CA PHE A 44 14.51 -5.56 3.86
C PHE A 44 12.99 -5.41 3.88
N PHE A 45 12.45 -4.33 3.30
CA PHE A 45 11.03 -4.00 3.43
C PHE A 45 10.09 -5.04 2.79
N GLY A 46 10.59 -5.96 1.96
CA GLY A 46 9.80 -7.09 1.46
C GLY A 46 9.58 -8.15 2.54
N SER A 47 10.66 -8.60 3.19
CA SER A 47 10.58 -9.60 4.27
C SER A 47 9.97 -9.01 5.55
N LEU A 48 10.24 -7.74 5.86
CA LEU A 48 9.55 -7.05 6.96
C LEU A 48 8.04 -6.97 6.76
N ALA A 49 7.55 -6.81 5.52
CA ALA A 49 6.11 -6.80 5.26
C ALA A 49 5.47 -8.16 5.56
N LEU A 50 6.17 -9.26 5.27
CA LEU A 50 5.73 -10.61 5.62
C LEU A 50 5.75 -10.83 7.14
N LEU A 51 6.79 -10.35 7.84
CA LEU A 51 6.87 -10.42 9.30
C LEU A 51 5.69 -9.70 9.96
N VAL A 52 5.41 -8.47 9.54
CA VAL A 52 4.30 -7.68 10.10
C VAL A 52 2.95 -8.29 9.73
N LEU A 53 2.78 -8.85 8.53
CA LEU A 53 1.58 -9.61 8.17
C LEU A 53 1.33 -10.78 9.14
N VAL A 54 2.37 -11.56 9.45
CA VAL A 54 2.27 -12.66 10.42
C VAL A 54 1.92 -12.12 11.82
N ASN A 55 2.54 -11.02 12.24
CA ASN A 55 2.19 -10.35 13.49
C ASN A 55 0.70 -9.99 13.53
N GLN A 56 0.16 -9.35 12.49
CA GLN A 56 -1.25 -8.95 12.43
C GLN A 56 -2.19 -10.17 12.50
N ILE A 57 -1.91 -11.23 11.75
CA ILE A 57 -2.74 -12.44 11.75
C ILE A 57 -2.74 -13.10 13.12
N VAL A 58 -1.56 -13.34 13.69
CA VAL A 58 -1.44 -14.03 14.99
C VAL A 58 -2.10 -13.21 16.08
N THR A 59 -1.76 -11.93 16.21
CA THR A 59 -2.36 -11.06 17.23
C THR A 59 -3.86 -10.87 17.01
N GLY A 60 -4.33 -10.76 15.76
CA GLY A 60 -5.75 -10.64 15.44
C GLY A 60 -6.56 -11.87 15.86
N ILE A 61 -6.01 -13.08 15.68
CA ILE A 61 -6.64 -14.33 16.16
C ILE A 61 -6.79 -14.29 17.68
N PHE A 62 -5.73 -13.94 18.42
CA PHE A 62 -5.79 -13.85 19.90
C PHE A 62 -6.76 -12.78 20.41
N LEU A 63 -6.82 -11.63 19.75
CA LEU A 63 -7.77 -10.57 20.09
C LEU A 63 -9.21 -11.03 19.85
N THR A 64 -9.45 -11.72 18.73
CA THR A 64 -10.79 -12.23 18.37
C THR A 64 -11.34 -13.23 19.38
N MET A 65 -10.49 -13.96 20.11
CA MET A 65 -10.94 -14.88 21.17
C MET A 65 -11.60 -14.16 22.35
N ASN A 66 -11.35 -12.86 22.53
CA ASN A 66 -11.83 -12.07 23.67
C ASN A 66 -12.71 -10.87 23.26
N TYR A 67 -12.69 -10.48 21.98
CA TYR A 67 -13.47 -9.37 21.45
C TYR A 67 -14.95 -9.74 21.25
N LYS A 68 -15.86 -8.77 21.44
CA LYS A 68 -17.31 -8.92 21.20
C LYS A 68 -17.78 -7.96 20.09
N PRO A 69 -18.18 -8.44 18.90
CA PRO A 69 -18.67 -7.60 17.80
C PRO A 69 -20.13 -7.17 18.01
N ASP A 70 -20.37 -6.44 19.10
CA ASP A 70 -21.67 -5.91 19.52
C ASP A 70 -21.47 -4.45 19.90
N SER A 71 -22.28 -3.54 19.37
CA SER A 71 -22.12 -2.09 19.54
C SER A 71 -22.22 -1.61 21.00
N THR A 72 -22.83 -2.40 21.89
CA THR A 72 -22.90 -2.11 23.33
C THR A 72 -21.70 -2.65 24.10
N LEU A 73 -21.05 -3.72 23.59
CA LEU A 73 -19.97 -4.43 24.29
C LEU A 73 -18.59 -4.22 23.66
N ALA A 74 -18.48 -3.78 22.41
CA ALA A 74 -17.23 -3.77 21.65
C ALA A 74 -16.14 -2.97 22.34
N PHE A 75 -16.43 -1.72 22.72
CA PHE A 75 -15.51 -0.87 23.44
C PHE A 75 -15.09 -1.48 24.79
N ALA A 76 -16.05 -1.97 25.57
CA ALA A 76 -15.79 -2.59 26.86
C ALA A 76 -14.97 -3.88 26.73
N SER A 77 -15.16 -4.66 25.67
CA SER A 77 -14.39 -5.88 25.41
C SER A 77 -12.93 -5.59 25.05
N VAL A 78 -12.65 -4.46 24.38
CA VAL A 78 -11.27 -4.00 24.15
C VAL A 78 -10.62 -3.55 25.45
N GLU A 79 -11.34 -2.85 26.33
CA GLU A 79 -10.82 -2.49 27.66
C GLU A 79 -10.60 -3.73 28.54
N TYR A 80 -11.47 -4.75 28.45
CA TYR A 80 -11.27 -6.04 29.10
C TYR A 80 -9.98 -6.73 28.63
N ILE A 81 -9.71 -6.75 27.32
CA ILE A 81 -8.44 -7.26 26.77
C ILE A 81 -7.25 -6.49 27.36
N MET A 82 -7.35 -5.16 27.47
CA MET A 82 -6.27 -4.33 27.98
C MET A 82 -5.97 -4.56 29.46
N ARG A 83 -6.99 -4.89 30.27
CA ARG A 83 -6.90 -4.85 31.74
C ARG A 83 -6.90 -6.23 32.39
N GLU A 84 -7.69 -7.16 31.86
CA GLU A 84 -8.00 -8.43 32.53
C GLU A 84 -7.32 -9.63 31.85
N VAL A 85 -7.14 -9.60 30.52
CA VAL A 85 -6.49 -10.71 29.81
C VAL A 85 -4.98 -10.67 30.07
N PRO A 86 -4.36 -11.76 30.58
CA PRO A 86 -2.92 -11.83 30.75
C PRO A 86 -2.19 -11.52 29.43
N TRP A 87 -1.30 -10.51 29.45
CA TRP A 87 -0.61 -9.99 28.27
C TRP A 87 -1.50 -9.41 27.16
N GLY A 88 -2.80 -9.21 27.41
CA GLY A 88 -3.73 -8.68 26.40
C GLY A 88 -3.38 -7.26 25.96
N TRP A 89 -2.87 -6.42 26.85
CA TRP A 89 -2.36 -5.09 26.49
C TRP A 89 -1.22 -5.15 25.46
N LEU A 90 -0.31 -6.12 25.61
CA LEU A 90 0.83 -6.29 24.71
C LEU A 90 0.34 -6.75 23.34
N ILE A 91 -0.55 -7.74 23.31
CA ILE A 91 -1.14 -8.26 22.06
C ILE A 91 -1.92 -7.15 21.34
N ARG A 92 -2.72 -6.35 22.07
CA ARG A 92 -3.44 -5.23 21.47
C ARG A 92 -2.46 -4.22 20.87
N TYR A 93 -1.42 -3.81 21.59
CA TYR A 93 -0.46 -2.86 21.02
C TYR A 93 0.36 -3.46 19.89
N MET A 94 0.74 -4.73 19.93
CA MET A 94 1.36 -5.42 18.80
C MET A 94 0.45 -5.38 17.57
N HIS A 95 -0.88 -5.50 17.73
CA HIS A 95 -1.82 -5.41 16.61
C HIS A 95 -2.04 -3.98 16.13
N SER A 96 -2.28 -3.03 17.04
CA SER A 96 -2.63 -1.66 16.69
C SER A 96 -1.43 -0.85 16.21
N THR A 97 -0.31 -0.88 16.94
CA THR A 97 0.94 -0.25 16.48
C THR A 97 1.58 -1.02 15.34
N GLY A 98 1.35 -2.34 15.26
CA GLY A 98 1.72 -3.18 14.14
C GLY A 98 1.09 -2.73 12.82
N ALA A 99 -0.18 -2.29 12.84
CA ALA A 99 -0.83 -1.72 11.66
C ALA A 99 -0.09 -0.46 11.15
N SER A 100 0.30 0.46 12.04
CA SER A 100 1.11 1.62 11.68
C SER A 100 2.48 1.20 11.10
N MET A 101 3.17 0.27 11.74
CA MET A 101 4.45 -0.23 11.23
C MET A 101 4.30 -0.94 9.89
N PHE A 102 3.16 -1.58 9.63
CA PHE A 102 2.86 -2.20 8.34
C PHE A 102 2.84 -1.15 7.22
N PHE A 103 2.15 -0.01 7.44
CA PHE A 103 2.14 1.08 6.44
C PHE A 103 3.50 1.76 6.29
N VAL A 104 4.28 1.93 7.37
CA VAL A 104 5.67 2.41 7.24
C VAL A 104 6.48 1.49 6.32
N VAL A 105 6.43 0.18 6.58
CA VAL A 105 7.16 -0.82 5.79
C VAL A 105 6.69 -0.84 4.34
N VAL A 106 5.37 -0.82 4.10
CA VAL A 106 4.80 -0.86 2.75
C VAL A 106 5.09 0.42 1.97
N TYR A 107 5.01 1.60 2.58
CA TYR A 107 5.38 2.86 1.91
C TYR A 107 6.86 2.86 1.52
N LEU A 108 7.76 2.38 2.39
CA LEU A 108 9.19 2.26 2.07
C LEU A 108 9.45 1.18 1.01
N HIS A 109 8.70 0.08 1.03
CA HIS A 109 8.74 -0.97 0.01
C HIS A 109 8.32 -0.44 -1.37
N MET A 110 7.21 0.29 -1.43
CA MET A 110 6.71 0.92 -2.67
C MET A 110 7.67 1.99 -3.17
N PHE A 111 8.22 2.82 -2.27
CA PHE A 111 9.20 3.84 -2.63
C PHE A 111 10.49 3.21 -3.20
N ARG A 112 10.96 2.09 -2.66
CA ARG A 112 12.02 1.28 -3.29
C ARG A 112 11.64 0.85 -4.71
N GLY A 113 10.39 0.41 -4.89
CA GLY A 113 9.83 0.05 -6.19
C GLY A 113 9.94 1.20 -7.19
N LEU A 114 9.55 2.41 -6.76
CA LEU A 114 9.66 3.66 -7.51
C LEU A 114 11.11 3.96 -7.90
N MET A 115 12.03 3.99 -6.92
CA MET A 115 13.44 4.35 -7.13
C MET A 115 14.17 3.41 -8.10
N TYR A 116 14.00 2.10 -7.97
CA TYR A 116 14.75 1.13 -8.78
C TYR A 116 14.03 0.71 -10.06
N GLY A 117 12.84 1.25 -10.33
CA GLY A 117 12.05 0.85 -11.49
C GLY A 117 11.59 -0.61 -11.41
N SER A 118 11.32 -1.11 -10.20
CA SER A 118 10.98 -2.53 -9.98
C SER A 118 9.60 -2.92 -10.49
N TYR A 119 8.81 -1.94 -10.93
CA TYR A 119 7.51 -2.10 -11.59
C TYR A 119 7.63 -2.25 -13.11
N ARG A 120 8.80 -1.98 -13.69
CA ARG A 120 9.01 -2.01 -15.14
C ARG A 120 9.18 -3.43 -15.64
N LYS A 121 8.98 -3.61 -16.95
CA LYS A 121 9.17 -4.90 -17.65
C LYS A 121 10.42 -5.65 -17.17
N PRO A 122 10.32 -6.94 -16.80
CA PRO A 122 9.15 -7.84 -16.88
C PRO A 122 8.28 -7.91 -15.59
N ARG A 123 8.35 -6.92 -14.68
CA ARG A 123 7.75 -7.00 -13.33
C ARG A 123 6.41 -6.30 -13.20
N GLU A 124 5.69 -6.07 -14.30
CA GLU A 124 4.42 -5.36 -14.29
C GLU A 124 3.39 -6.06 -13.40
N LEU A 125 3.29 -7.41 -13.48
CA LEU A 125 2.36 -8.19 -12.65
C LEU A 125 2.74 -8.16 -11.16
N VAL A 126 4.03 -8.18 -10.84
CA VAL A 126 4.50 -8.04 -9.45
C VAL A 126 3.99 -6.72 -8.87
N TRP A 127 4.09 -5.63 -9.64
CA TRP A 127 3.60 -4.33 -9.23
C TRP A 127 2.07 -4.27 -9.11
N VAL A 128 1.33 -4.80 -10.09
CA VAL A 128 -0.14 -4.83 -10.04
C VAL A 128 -0.65 -5.62 -8.82
N PHE A 129 -0.09 -6.80 -8.54
CA PHE A 129 -0.40 -7.52 -7.31
C PHE A 129 0.00 -6.74 -6.06
N GLY A 130 1.13 -6.05 -6.07
CA GLY A 130 1.54 -5.16 -4.98
C GLY A 130 0.54 -4.02 -4.72
N CYS A 131 0.01 -3.40 -5.78
CA CYS A 131 -1.03 -2.38 -5.64
C CYS A 131 -2.36 -2.96 -5.16
N ALA A 132 -2.74 -4.18 -5.58
CA ALA A 132 -3.91 -4.88 -5.08
C ALA A 132 -3.78 -5.25 -3.59
N ILE A 133 -2.59 -5.69 -3.17
CA ILE A 133 -2.23 -5.91 -1.75
C ILE A 133 -2.37 -4.60 -0.98
N PHE A 134 -1.86 -3.50 -1.51
CA PHE A 134 -1.98 -2.19 -0.86
C PHE A 134 -3.44 -1.78 -0.66
N LEU A 135 -4.31 -1.94 -1.67
CA LEU A 135 -5.74 -1.68 -1.53
C LEU A 135 -6.41 -2.59 -0.49
N CYS A 136 -6.07 -3.87 -0.47
CA CYS A 136 -6.59 -4.80 0.55
C CYS A 136 -6.10 -4.41 1.94
N LEU A 137 -4.85 -3.99 2.09
CA LEU A 137 -4.29 -3.53 3.36
C LEU A 137 -4.96 -2.22 3.84
N MET A 138 -5.28 -1.30 2.93
CA MET A 138 -6.08 -0.11 3.25
C MET A 138 -7.48 -0.50 3.75
N ALA A 139 -8.15 -1.44 3.08
CA ALA A 139 -9.45 -1.94 3.52
C ALA A 139 -9.35 -2.63 4.88
N GLU A 140 -8.35 -3.49 5.08
CA GLU A 140 -8.11 -4.23 6.31
C GLU A 140 -7.90 -3.30 7.51
N ALA A 141 -7.01 -2.32 7.36
CA ALA A 141 -6.73 -1.35 8.40
C ALA A 141 -7.92 -0.42 8.67
N PHE A 142 -8.72 -0.11 7.64
CA PHE A 142 -9.98 0.61 7.84
C PHE A 142 -10.93 -0.21 8.69
N PHE A 143 -11.31 -1.43 8.29
CA PHE A 143 -12.29 -2.22 9.04
C PHE A 143 -11.82 -2.55 10.47
N GLY A 144 -10.54 -2.88 10.66
CA GLY A 144 -9.96 -3.11 11.99
C GLY A 144 -10.02 -1.88 12.89
N TYR A 145 -9.80 -0.68 12.34
CA TYR A 145 -9.88 0.58 13.08
C TYR A 145 -11.29 0.89 13.62
N LEU A 146 -12.32 0.28 13.05
CA LEU A 146 -13.71 0.51 13.47
C LEU A 146 -14.13 -0.38 14.63
N LEU A 147 -13.45 -1.50 14.84
CA LEU A 147 -13.83 -2.51 15.84
C LEU A 147 -13.75 -2.03 17.30
N PRO A 148 -12.79 -1.18 17.72
CA PRO A 148 -12.81 -0.66 19.08
C PRO A 148 -14.06 0.14 19.44
N TRP A 149 -14.83 0.60 18.44
CA TRP A 149 -16.09 1.33 18.64
C TRP A 149 -15.96 2.57 19.54
N GLY A 150 -14.83 3.25 19.44
CA GLY A 150 -14.62 4.58 20.02
C GLY A 150 -15.17 5.69 19.12
N GLN A 151 -15.01 6.95 19.54
CA GLN A 151 -15.48 8.11 18.77
C GLN A 151 -14.90 8.15 17.36
N MET A 152 -13.59 7.94 17.21
CA MET A 152 -12.95 8.01 15.88
C MET A 152 -13.34 6.84 15.00
N SER A 153 -13.52 5.65 15.59
CA SER A 153 -14.07 4.47 14.92
C SER A 153 -15.47 4.77 14.35
N PHE A 154 -16.41 5.23 15.17
CA PHE A 154 -17.80 5.46 14.75
C PHE A 154 -17.91 6.57 13.70
N TRP A 155 -17.32 7.73 13.97
CA TRP A 155 -17.40 8.87 13.05
C TRP A 155 -16.58 8.64 11.77
N GLY A 156 -15.47 7.92 11.87
CA GLY A 156 -14.69 7.46 10.71
C GLY A 156 -15.52 6.56 9.79
N ALA A 157 -16.25 5.58 10.36
CA ALA A 157 -17.20 4.76 9.60
C ALA A 157 -18.25 5.62 8.92
N GLN A 158 -18.89 6.53 9.66
CA GLN A 158 -19.93 7.41 9.13
C GLN A 158 -19.42 8.25 7.95
N VAL A 159 -18.23 8.86 8.07
CA VAL A 159 -17.63 9.65 7.00
C VAL A 159 -17.35 8.80 5.76
N ILE A 160 -16.68 7.66 5.90
CA ILE A 160 -16.31 6.81 4.76
C ILE A 160 -17.53 6.22 4.06
N VAL A 161 -18.52 5.73 4.79
CA VAL A 161 -19.74 5.20 4.17
C VAL A 161 -20.52 6.32 3.44
N ASN A 162 -20.50 7.55 3.97
CA ASN A 162 -21.09 8.72 3.33
C ASN A 162 -20.31 9.21 2.09
N LEU A 163 -19.09 8.74 1.85
CA LEU A 163 -18.38 9.01 0.60
C LEU A 163 -19.04 8.27 -0.57
N PHE A 164 -19.50 7.04 -0.36
CA PHE A 164 -20.21 6.26 -1.39
C PHE A 164 -21.55 6.88 -1.78
N SER A 165 -22.18 7.62 -0.86
CA SER A 165 -23.42 8.35 -1.15
C SER A 165 -23.25 9.44 -2.22
N ALA A 166 -22.01 9.86 -2.49
CA ALA A 166 -21.70 10.87 -3.50
C ALA A 166 -21.70 10.32 -4.93
N ILE A 167 -21.77 9.00 -5.11
CA ILE A 167 -21.81 8.39 -6.44
C ILE A 167 -23.17 8.70 -7.08
N PRO A 168 -23.21 9.33 -8.27
CA PRO A 168 -24.47 9.62 -8.96
C PRO A 168 -25.30 8.35 -9.19
N PHE A 169 -26.63 8.48 -9.11
CA PHE A 169 -27.65 7.44 -9.37
C PHE A 169 -27.72 6.30 -8.34
N ILE A 170 -26.60 5.70 -7.95
CA ILE A 170 -26.58 4.51 -7.07
C ILE A 170 -26.07 4.79 -5.65
N GLY A 171 -25.58 6.01 -5.38
CA GLY A 171 -24.87 6.33 -4.15
C GLY A 171 -25.67 6.09 -2.87
N PRO A 172 -26.91 6.62 -2.74
CA PRO A 172 -27.73 6.40 -1.54
C PRO A 172 -27.98 4.92 -1.23
N ASP A 173 -28.38 4.15 -2.23
CA ASP A 173 -28.68 2.71 -2.07
C ASP A 173 -27.41 1.91 -1.75
N LEU A 174 -26.28 2.23 -2.40
CA LEU A 174 -25.00 1.61 -2.10
C LEU A 174 -24.55 1.91 -0.67
N SER A 175 -24.71 3.15 -0.23
CA SER A 175 -24.33 3.59 1.12
C SER A 175 -25.20 2.92 2.20
N LEU A 176 -26.49 2.76 1.95
CA LEU A 176 -27.42 2.00 2.78
C LEU A 176 -27.03 0.52 2.82
N TRP A 177 -26.76 -0.08 1.65
CA TRP A 177 -26.35 -1.47 1.54
C TRP A 177 -25.00 -1.75 2.21
N ILE A 178 -24.03 -0.83 2.17
CA ILE A 178 -22.72 -1.02 2.83
C ILE A 178 -22.88 -1.06 4.35
N ARG A 179 -23.62 -0.12 4.95
CA ARG A 179 -23.80 -0.07 6.41
C ARG A 179 -24.85 -1.06 6.95
N GLY A 180 -25.82 -1.44 6.13
CA GLY A 180 -26.86 -2.42 6.46
C GLY A 180 -28.03 -1.88 7.26
N ASP A 181 -28.12 -0.57 7.48
CA ASP A 181 -29.15 0.11 8.25
C ASP A 181 -29.20 1.60 7.83
N TYR A 182 -30.15 2.40 8.31
CA TYR A 182 -30.25 3.82 7.94
C TYR A 182 -29.13 4.68 8.53
N VAL A 183 -28.50 4.21 9.61
CA VAL A 183 -27.35 4.84 10.28
C VAL A 183 -26.24 3.82 10.49
N VAL A 184 -25.06 4.26 10.89
CA VAL A 184 -24.03 3.33 11.39
C VAL A 184 -24.54 2.75 12.71
N SER A 185 -24.70 1.43 12.76
CA SER A 185 -25.31 0.72 13.88
C SER A 185 -24.60 -0.61 14.17
N ASP A 186 -25.18 -1.43 15.05
CA ASP A 186 -24.69 -2.77 15.39
C ASP A 186 -24.47 -3.66 14.14
N VAL A 187 -25.42 -3.61 13.19
CA VAL A 187 -25.35 -4.37 11.93
C VAL A 187 -24.11 -3.96 11.14
N THR A 188 -23.77 -2.67 11.13
CA THR A 188 -22.57 -2.15 10.47
C THR A 188 -21.31 -2.74 11.10
N LEU A 189 -21.21 -2.69 12.43
CA LEU A 189 -20.06 -3.22 13.17
C LEU A 189 -19.86 -4.71 12.91
N ASN A 190 -20.93 -5.50 12.98
CA ASN A 190 -20.87 -6.94 12.80
C ASN A 190 -20.36 -7.34 11.40
N ARG A 191 -20.83 -6.63 10.35
CA ARG A 191 -20.34 -6.83 8.99
C ARG A 191 -18.87 -6.43 8.83
N PHE A 192 -18.47 -5.32 9.43
CA PHE A 192 -17.08 -4.87 9.39
C PHE A 192 -16.14 -5.83 10.12
N PHE A 193 -16.58 -6.43 11.23
CA PHE A 193 -15.88 -7.54 11.87
C PHE A 193 -15.69 -8.72 10.91
N ALA A 194 -16.74 -9.15 10.20
CA ALA A 194 -16.63 -10.25 9.23
C ALA A 194 -15.67 -9.92 8.06
N PHE A 195 -15.67 -8.67 7.58
CA PHE A 195 -14.73 -8.24 6.55
C PHE A 195 -13.28 -8.25 7.04
N HIS A 196 -13.05 -7.71 8.23
CA HIS A 196 -11.72 -7.62 8.84
C HIS A 196 -11.14 -8.99 9.20
N VAL A 197 -11.93 -9.88 9.81
CA VAL A 197 -11.39 -11.14 10.35
C VAL A 197 -11.32 -12.24 9.30
N ILE A 198 -12.22 -12.23 8.31
CA ILE A 198 -12.37 -13.35 7.38
C ILE A 198 -12.08 -12.91 5.95
N ALA A 199 -12.93 -12.04 5.39
CA ALA A 199 -12.96 -11.85 3.94
C ALA A 199 -11.66 -11.23 3.40
N ILE A 200 -11.22 -10.11 3.98
CA ILE A 200 -10.06 -9.36 3.49
C ILE A 200 -8.74 -10.09 3.77
N PRO A 201 -8.49 -10.70 4.95
CA PRO A 201 -7.29 -11.49 5.19
C PRO A 201 -7.11 -12.66 4.20
N LEU A 202 -8.19 -13.37 3.86
CA LEU A 202 -8.13 -14.47 2.89
C LEU A 202 -7.71 -13.97 1.50
N VAL A 203 -8.29 -12.85 1.05
CA VAL A 203 -7.90 -12.20 -0.22
C VAL A 203 -6.44 -11.72 -0.14
N LEU A 204 -6.05 -11.11 0.97
CA LEU A 204 -4.70 -10.58 1.18
C LEU A 204 -3.64 -11.69 1.11
N ILE A 205 -3.87 -12.83 1.78
CA ILE A 205 -2.98 -14.00 1.72
C ILE A 205 -2.87 -14.51 0.28
N GLY A 206 -4.00 -14.67 -0.42
CA GLY A 206 -4.02 -15.11 -1.82
C GLY A 206 -3.22 -14.17 -2.74
N LEU A 207 -3.36 -12.86 -2.56
CA LEU A 207 -2.61 -11.87 -3.31
C LEU A 207 -1.12 -11.87 -2.96
N VAL A 208 -0.73 -12.06 -1.70
CA VAL A 208 0.68 -12.18 -1.28
C VAL A 208 1.33 -13.41 -1.93
N VAL A 209 0.63 -14.54 -1.96
CA VAL A 209 1.09 -15.74 -2.69
C VAL A 209 1.26 -15.44 -4.18
N ALA A 210 0.27 -14.83 -4.83
CA ALA A 210 0.37 -14.43 -6.24
C ALA A 210 1.53 -13.47 -6.51
N HIS A 211 1.77 -12.52 -5.60
CA HIS A 211 2.87 -11.56 -5.66
C HIS A 211 4.24 -12.24 -5.58
N LEU A 212 4.41 -13.19 -4.66
CA LEU A 212 5.64 -13.97 -4.51
C LEU A 212 5.88 -14.91 -5.70
N VAL A 213 4.83 -15.56 -6.22
CA VAL A 213 4.93 -16.40 -7.42
C VAL A 213 5.37 -15.57 -8.62
N ALA A 214 4.73 -14.42 -8.86
CA ALA A 214 5.12 -13.50 -9.93
C ALA A 214 6.57 -13.01 -9.78
N LEU A 215 6.99 -12.71 -8.54
CA LEU A 215 8.37 -12.31 -8.24
C LEU A 215 9.37 -13.43 -8.54
N HIS A 216 9.09 -14.67 -8.13
CA HIS A 216 10.02 -15.80 -8.31
C HIS A 216 10.18 -16.17 -9.79
N GLU A 217 9.12 -16.02 -10.57
CA GLU A 217 9.14 -16.25 -12.02
C GLU A 217 10.12 -15.30 -12.72
N VAL A 218 9.97 -13.99 -12.51
CA VAL A 218 10.79 -12.98 -13.22
C VAL A 218 12.10 -12.61 -12.49
N GLY A 219 12.22 -12.97 -11.21
CA GLY A 219 13.35 -12.66 -10.34
C GLY A 219 13.33 -11.24 -9.79
N SER A 220 13.97 -11.06 -8.64
CA SER A 220 14.11 -9.77 -7.98
C SER A 220 14.91 -8.76 -8.82
N ASN A 221 14.48 -7.51 -8.83
CA ASN A 221 15.27 -6.40 -9.35
C ASN A 221 16.46 -6.12 -8.41
N ASN A 222 17.40 -5.26 -8.81
CA ASN A 222 18.50 -4.81 -7.96
C ASN A 222 18.73 -3.29 -8.09
N PRO A 223 19.54 -2.68 -7.21
CA PRO A 223 19.78 -1.25 -7.26
C PRO A 223 20.35 -0.72 -8.58
N ASP A 224 20.97 -1.58 -9.39
CA ASP A 224 21.51 -1.20 -10.70
C ASP A 224 20.51 -1.47 -11.86
N GLY A 225 19.40 -2.14 -11.60
CA GLY A 225 18.36 -2.41 -12.60
C GLY A 225 18.74 -3.48 -13.63
N ILE A 226 19.71 -4.34 -13.33
CA ILE A 226 20.26 -5.36 -14.25
C ILE A 226 19.53 -6.70 -14.11
N GLU A 227 19.17 -7.33 -15.22
CA GLU A 227 18.50 -8.63 -15.21
C GLU A 227 19.51 -9.79 -15.08
N ILE A 228 19.71 -10.29 -13.86
CA ILE A 228 20.70 -11.35 -13.61
C ILE A 228 20.37 -12.67 -14.33
N LYS A 229 19.08 -12.99 -14.51
CA LYS A 229 18.64 -14.21 -15.19
C LYS A 229 18.98 -14.23 -16.68
N ALA A 230 19.32 -13.08 -17.27
CA ALA A 230 19.69 -12.97 -18.68
C ALA A 230 21.13 -13.42 -18.98
N LYS A 231 22.02 -13.42 -17.98
CA LYS A 231 23.43 -13.83 -18.13
C LYS A 231 23.74 -14.96 -17.15
N LYS A 232 23.76 -16.20 -17.67
CA LYS A 232 24.00 -17.42 -16.91
C LYS A 232 25.35 -18.04 -17.25
N GLY A 233 25.95 -18.76 -16.30
CA GLY A 233 27.12 -19.59 -16.51
C GLY A 233 26.80 -20.89 -17.24
N ALA A 234 27.83 -21.72 -17.46
CA ALA A 234 27.69 -23.04 -18.09
C ALA A 234 26.84 -24.02 -17.25
N ASP A 235 26.76 -23.77 -15.95
CA ASP A 235 25.93 -24.46 -14.95
C ASP A 235 24.46 -24.01 -14.95
N GLY A 236 24.08 -23.03 -15.78
CA GLY A 236 22.74 -22.46 -15.81
C GLY A 236 22.44 -21.47 -14.66
N ILE A 237 23.44 -21.17 -13.82
CA ILE A 237 23.30 -20.26 -12.68
C ILE A 237 23.56 -18.80 -13.12
N PRO A 238 22.77 -17.81 -12.67
CA PRO A 238 23.04 -16.40 -12.93
C PRO A 238 24.43 -15.97 -12.45
N LEU A 239 25.25 -15.38 -13.32
CA LEU A 239 26.64 -14.95 -13.00
C LEU A 239 26.73 -13.87 -11.90
N ASP A 240 25.64 -13.15 -11.68
CA ASP A 240 25.50 -12.11 -10.67
C ASP A 240 24.49 -12.48 -9.57
N GLY A 241 24.09 -13.76 -9.52
CA GLY A 241 23.22 -14.31 -8.49
C GLY A 241 24.02 -15.00 -7.39
N ILE A 242 23.49 -14.96 -6.17
CA ILE A 242 23.88 -15.81 -5.03
C ILE A 242 22.64 -16.52 -4.50
N PRO A 243 22.76 -17.73 -3.92
CA PRO A 243 21.61 -18.41 -3.33
C PRO A 243 21.03 -17.57 -2.19
N PHE A 244 19.71 -17.57 -2.05
CA PHE A 244 19.03 -16.76 -1.04
C PHE A 244 19.35 -17.26 0.38
N HIS A 245 19.38 -18.57 0.61
CA HIS A 245 19.89 -19.13 1.85
C HIS A 245 21.36 -19.57 1.69
N PRO A 246 22.27 -19.28 2.65
CA PRO A 246 22.03 -18.53 3.89
C PRO A 246 22.17 -17.01 3.75
N TYR A 247 22.74 -16.51 2.64
CA TYR A 247 23.18 -15.12 2.52
C TYR A 247 22.08 -14.09 2.80
N TYR A 248 20.97 -14.18 2.08
CA TYR A 248 19.85 -13.26 2.28
C TYR A 248 18.98 -13.59 3.48
N SER A 249 18.99 -14.84 3.97
CA SER A 249 18.40 -15.15 5.27
C SER A 249 19.10 -14.41 6.42
N VAL A 250 20.45 -14.38 6.43
CA VAL A 250 21.24 -13.66 7.44
C VAL A 250 21.11 -12.15 7.28
N HIS A 251 21.17 -11.65 6.03
CA HIS A 251 20.89 -10.25 5.71
C HIS A 251 19.54 -9.83 6.28
N ASP A 252 18.47 -10.54 5.95
CA ASP A 252 17.11 -10.19 6.38
C ASP A 252 16.94 -10.33 7.89
N PHE A 253 17.61 -11.29 8.54
CA PHE A 253 17.61 -11.42 10.00
C PHE A 253 18.17 -10.17 10.69
N MET A 254 19.20 -9.53 10.12
CA MET A 254 19.69 -8.24 10.63
C MET A 254 18.61 -7.15 10.53
N GLY A 255 17.94 -7.04 9.38
CA GLY A 255 16.84 -6.08 9.18
C GLY A 255 15.68 -6.32 10.15
N VAL A 256 15.31 -7.59 10.35
CA VAL A 256 14.30 -8.02 11.32
C VAL A 256 14.70 -7.65 12.75
N SER A 257 15.94 -7.89 13.15
CA SER A 257 16.42 -7.60 14.51
C SER A 257 16.34 -6.10 14.84
N VAL A 258 16.76 -5.24 13.91
CA VAL A 258 16.67 -3.79 14.07
C VAL A 258 15.21 -3.32 14.08
N PHE A 259 14.38 -3.88 13.19
CA PHE A 259 12.95 -3.57 13.16
C PHE A 259 12.27 -3.93 14.48
N LEU A 260 12.52 -5.13 15.01
CA LEU A 260 11.93 -5.60 16.27
C LEU A 260 12.39 -4.76 17.46
N LEU A 261 13.64 -4.29 17.48
CA LEU A 261 14.13 -3.37 18.52
C LEU A 261 13.34 -2.05 18.51
N ILE A 262 13.16 -1.44 17.34
CA ILE A 262 12.39 -0.19 17.18
C ILE A 262 10.91 -0.44 17.51
N PHE A 263 10.34 -1.53 17.01
CA PHE A 263 8.94 -1.87 17.21
C PHE A 263 8.64 -2.13 18.70
N ALA A 264 9.51 -2.88 19.38
CA ALA A 264 9.43 -3.05 20.83
C ALA A 264 9.54 -1.71 21.56
N ALA A 265 10.51 -0.85 21.19
CA ALA A 265 10.64 0.45 21.82
C ALA A 265 9.35 1.30 21.71
N ILE A 266 8.69 1.27 20.54
CA ILE A 266 7.40 1.95 20.36
C ILE A 266 6.33 1.32 21.26
N ILE A 267 6.16 -0.01 21.22
CA ILE A 267 5.12 -0.71 22.00
C ILE A 267 5.27 -0.43 23.50
N PHE A 268 6.48 -0.54 24.04
CA PHE A 268 6.71 -0.47 25.48
C PHE A 268 6.78 0.96 26.02
N PHE A 269 7.25 1.93 25.23
CA PHE A 269 7.52 3.28 25.73
C PHE A 269 6.65 4.38 25.11
N ALA A 270 6.10 4.19 23.92
CA ALA A 270 5.33 5.22 23.22
C ALA A 270 4.28 4.65 22.24
N PRO A 271 3.36 3.75 22.68
CA PRO A 271 2.46 3.04 21.77
C PRO A 271 1.48 3.96 21.02
N GLU A 272 1.17 5.14 21.58
CA GLU A 272 0.29 6.13 20.94
C GLU A 272 1.04 7.01 19.93
N MET A 273 2.38 7.07 20.02
CA MET A 273 3.24 7.97 19.22
C MET A 273 2.73 9.42 19.20
N GLY A 274 2.33 9.96 20.35
CA GLY A 274 1.82 11.34 20.45
C GLY A 274 0.47 11.55 19.74
N GLY A 275 -0.35 10.49 19.63
CA GLY A 275 -1.65 10.53 18.99
C GLY A 275 -1.65 10.15 17.51
N TYR A 276 -0.48 9.97 16.89
CA TYR A 276 -0.40 9.58 15.48
C TYR A 276 -0.77 8.12 15.23
N PHE A 277 -0.43 7.22 16.15
CA PHE A 277 -0.72 5.79 16.00
C PHE A 277 -2.06 5.41 16.62
N LEU A 278 -2.39 6.02 17.75
CA LEU A 278 -3.64 5.83 18.48
C LEU A 278 -4.15 7.18 18.95
N GLU A 279 -5.28 7.62 18.43
CA GLU A 279 -5.87 8.92 18.75
C GLU A 279 -6.56 8.91 20.12
N ALA A 280 -6.35 9.94 20.93
CA ALA A 280 -6.96 10.08 22.25
C ALA A 280 -8.50 9.94 22.22
N ASN A 281 -9.14 10.52 21.18
CA ASN A 281 -10.59 10.44 20.99
C ASN A 281 -11.09 9.00 20.82
N ASN A 282 -10.25 8.06 20.36
CA ASN A 282 -10.65 6.67 20.20
C ASN A 282 -10.60 5.85 21.49
N PHE A 283 -10.16 6.46 22.60
CA PHE A 283 -10.30 5.95 23.96
C PHE A 283 -11.57 6.46 24.65
N ILE A 284 -12.44 7.18 23.91
CA ILE A 284 -13.76 7.58 24.37
C ILE A 284 -14.80 6.71 23.63
N PRO A 285 -15.75 6.08 24.33
CA PRO A 285 -16.82 5.30 23.69
C PRO A 285 -17.58 6.11 22.63
N ALA A 286 -18.02 5.44 21.57
CA ALA A 286 -18.81 6.08 20.52
C ALA A 286 -20.09 6.72 21.07
N ASN A 287 -20.31 7.99 20.73
CA ASN A 287 -21.53 8.74 20.97
C ASN A 287 -22.09 9.22 19.63
N PRO A 288 -23.16 8.59 19.12
CA PRO A 288 -23.79 8.97 17.85
C PRO A 288 -24.34 10.40 17.81
N LEU A 289 -24.53 11.04 18.97
CA LEU A 289 -25.09 12.38 19.10
C LEU A 289 -24.02 13.46 19.24
N GLN A 290 -22.74 13.09 19.38
CA GLN A 290 -21.66 14.05 19.60
C GLN A 290 -20.44 13.73 18.73
N THR A 291 -20.25 14.54 17.70
CA THR A 291 -19.05 14.55 16.87
C THR A 291 -17.88 15.21 17.62
N PRO A 292 -16.70 14.57 17.71
CA PRO A 292 -15.49 15.21 18.23
C PRO A 292 -15.14 16.49 17.44
N GLN A 293 -14.50 17.46 18.12
CA GLN A 293 -14.06 18.70 17.47
C GLN A 293 -13.02 18.45 16.36
N GLU A 294 -12.14 17.47 16.56
CA GLU A 294 -11.14 17.05 15.59
C GLU A 294 -11.41 15.61 15.15
N ILE A 295 -11.79 15.45 13.87
CA ILE A 295 -11.89 14.15 13.19
C ILE A 295 -10.88 14.15 12.05
N ALA A 296 -9.86 13.31 12.18
CA ALA A 296 -8.95 12.94 11.11
C ALA A 296 -8.87 11.41 11.05
N PRO A 297 -8.66 10.82 9.87
CA PRO A 297 -8.33 9.41 9.79
C PRO A 297 -6.92 9.15 10.32
N VAL A 298 -6.64 7.88 10.61
CA VAL A 298 -5.30 7.36 10.87
C VAL A 298 -4.25 7.89 9.89
N TRP A 299 -3.04 8.16 10.40
CA TRP A 299 -1.98 8.90 9.68
C TRP A 299 -1.63 8.33 8.30
N TYR A 300 -1.73 7.01 8.13
CA TYR A 300 -1.40 6.38 6.85
C TYR A 300 -2.47 6.61 5.77
N PHE A 301 -3.63 7.22 6.07
CA PHE A 301 -4.63 7.63 5.09
C PHE A 301 -4.70 9.15 4.88
N THR A 302 -4.06 9.94 5.73
CA THR A 302 -4.25 11.40 5.78
C THR A 302 -3.81 12.09 4.50
N ALA A 303 -2.82 11.57 3.77
CA ALA A 303 -2.40 12.13 2.49
C ALA A 303 -3.52 12.06 1.43
N PHE A 304 -4.24 10.94 1.36
CA PHE A 304 -5.37 10.75 0.46
C PHE A 304 -6.59 11.54 0.92
N TYR A 305 -6.85 11.55 2.22
CA TYR A 305 -7.91 12.35 2.83
C TYR A 305 -7.71 13.85 2.60
N ALA A 306 -6.48 14.36 2.71
CA ALA A 306 -6.16 15.76 2.42
C ALA A 306 -6.53 16.14 0.98
N MET A 307 -6.27 15.26 0.01
CA MET A 307 -6.67 15.49 -1.39
C MET A 307 -8.19 15.47 -1.57
N LEU A 308 -8.91 14.58 -0.86
CA LEU A 308 -10.38 14.54 -0.86
C LEU A 308 -10.97 15.89 -0.44
N ARG A 309 -10.59 16.37 0.75
CA ARG A 309 -11.14 17.62 1.32
C ARG A 309 -10.64 18.89 0.63
N ALA A 310 -9.47 18.84 -0.02
CA ALA A 310 -8.96 19.94 -0.83
C ALA A 310 -9.81 20.20 -2.09
N THR A 311 -10.65 19.22 -2.48
CA THR A 311 -11.52 19.29 -3.66
C THR A 311 -12.81 20.06 -3.36
N THR A 312 -12.66 21.38 -3.22
CA THR A 312 -13.76 22.34 -3.09
C THR A 312 -14.29 22.79 -4.45
N ASP A 313 -15.43 23.48 -4.51
CA ASP A 313 -15.96 23.99 -5.78
C ASP A 313 -14.99 24.88 -6.57
N PRO A 314 -14.27 25.85 -5.95
CA PRO A 314 -13.25 26.60 -6.67
C PRO A 314 -12.13 25.72 -7.24
N PHE A 315 -11.68 24.71 -6.50
CA PHE A 315 -10.64 23.80 -6.97
C PHE A 315 -11.14 22.86 -8.07
N LYS A 316 -12.41 22.43 -8.00
CA LYS A 316 -13.07 21.67 -9.07
C LYS A 316 -12.99 22.41 -10.39
N ILE A 317 -13.19 23.73 -10.38
CA ILE A 317 -13.06 24.57 -11.60
C ILE A 317 -11.62 24.55 -12.13
N VAL A 318 -10.62 24.66 -11.24
CA VAL A 318 -9.20 24.54 -11.63
C VAL A 318 -8.92 23.17 -12.28
N LEU A 319 -9.42 22.08 -11.67
CA LEU A 319 -9.28 20.74 -12.22
C LEU A 319 -9.97 20.59 -13.60
N MET A 320 -11.16 21.17 -13.78
CA MET A 320 -11.84 21.20 -15.09
C MET A 320 -11.00 21.90 -16.16
N ILE A 321 -10.40 23.05 -15.83
CA ILE A 321 -9.51 23.78 -16.75
C ILE A 321 -8.30 22.90 -17.11
N ILE A 322 -7.68 22.23 -16.12
CA ILE A 322 -6.55 21.32 -16.38
C ILE A 322 -6.97 20.17 -17.29
N VAL A 323 -8.11 19.54 -17.04
CA VAL A 323 -8.63 18.44 -17.89
C VAL A 323 -8.89 18.94 -19.32
N ALA A 324 -9.49 20.12 -19.49
CA ALA A 324 -9.71 20.73 -20.80
C ALA A 324 -8.38 21.00 -21.52
N LEU A 325 -7.39 21.58 -20.83
CA LEU A 325 -6.05 21.83 -21.39
C LEU A 325 -5.33 20.53 -21.78
N LEU A 326 -5.45 19.46 -20.98
CA LEU A 326 -4.91 18.14 -21.32
C LEU A 326 -5.62 17.55 -22.55
N GLY A 327 -6.92 17.75 -22.68
CA GLY A 327 -7.70 17.41 -23.87
C GLY A 327 -7.20 18.14 -25.11
N LEU A 328 -7.00 19.46 -25.03
CA LEU A 328 -6.44 20.27 -26.12
C LEU A 328 -5.01 19.84 -26.47
N TYR A 329 -4.17 19.59 -25.47
CA TYR A 329 -2.82 19.07 -25.69
C TYR A 329 -2.83 17.71 -26.38
N ALA A 330 -3.81 16.85 -26.08
CA ALA A 330 -3.96 15.55 -26.73
C ALA A 330 -4.26 15.68 -28.24
N LEU A 331 -4.94 16.75 -28.70
CA LEU A 331 -5.13 17.00 -30.14
C LEU A 331 -3.81 17.18 -30.89
N VAL A 332 -2.79 17.72 -30.22
CA VAL A 332 -1.46 17.96 -30.81
C VAL A 332 -0.58 16.72 -30.71
N ARG A 333 -0.63 16.02 -29.56
CA ARG A 333 0.33 14.94 -29.24
C ARG A 333 -0.19 13.53 -29.57
N ALA A 334 -1.47 13.24 -29.36
CA ALA A 334 -1.98 11.88 -29.50
C ALA A 334 -2.03 11.44 -30.98
N ARG A 335 -1.92 10.13 -31.21
CA ARG A 335 -1.89 9.52 -32.55
C ARG A 335 -3.04 8.52 -32.71
N GLY A 336 -3.46 8.31 -33.96
CA GLY A 336 -4.54 7.39 -34.30
C GLY A 336 -5.88 7.78 -33.65
N LYS A 337 -6.69 6.78 -33.28
CA LYS A 337 -8.02 6.99 -32.66
C LYS A 337 -8.00 7.83 -31.38
N TRP A 338 -6.87 7.87 -30.67
CA TRP A 338 -6.72 8.63 -29.42
C TRP A 338 -6.57 10.15 -29.64
N LYS A 339 -6.27 10.60 -30.87
CA LYS A 339 -6.24 12.03 -31.21
C LYS A 339 -7.61 12.70 -31.06
N LEU A 340 -8.69 11.95 -31.31
CA LEU A 340 -10.06 12.40 -31.08
C LEU A 340 -10.64 11.83 -29.77
N GLY A 341 -10.30 10.59 -29.42
CA GLY A 341 -10.85 9.94 -28.22
C GLY A 341 -10.50 10.63 -26.89
N LEU A 342 -9.25 11.09 -26.71
CA LEU A 342 -8.84 11.75 -25.47
C LEU A 342 -9.48 13.15 -25.28
N PRO A 343 -9.55 14.03 -26.31
CA PRO A 343 -10.30 15.28 -26.20
C PRO A 343 -11.79 15.08 -25.94
N VAL A 344 -12.43 14.12 -26.61
CA VAL A 344 -13.85 13.80 -26.35
C VAL A 344 -14.04 13.34 -24.91
N LEU A 345 -13.17 12.47 -24.40
CA LEU A 345 -13.19 12.06 -23.00
C LEU A 345 -13.00 13.25 -22.05
N ALA A 346 -12.06 14.14 -22.35
CA ALA A 346 -11.83 15.35 -21.54
C ALA A 346 -13.08 16.24 -21.50
N VAL A 347 -13.76 16.45 -22.63
CA VAL A 347 -15.03 17.19 -22.67
C VAL A 347 -16.10 16.50 -21.84
N LEU A 348 -16.27 15.18 -21.97
CA LEU A 348 -17.24 14.41 -21.18
C LEU A 348 -16.95 14.51 -19.67
N VAL A 349 -15.68 14.43 -19.27
CA VAL A 349 -15.26 14.60 -17.87
C VAL A 349 -15.55 16.01 -17.39
N VAL A 350 -15.23 17.06 -18.17
CA VAL A 350 -15.52 18.45 -17.79
C VAL A 350 -17.02 18.69 -17.66
N LEU A 351 -17.83 18.15 -18.56
CA LEU A 351 -19.30 18.21 -18.45
C LEU A 351 -19.78 17.48 -17.19
N ALA A 352 -19.30 16.27 -16.94
CA ALA A 352 -19.62 15.54 -15.73
C ALA A 352 -19.25 16.33 -14.46
N MET A 353 -18.07 16.98 -14.44
CA MET A 353 -17.62 17.86 -13.36
C MET A 353 -18.52 19.09 -13.17
N ALA A 354 -19.00 19.67 -14.27
CA ALA A 354 -19.89 20.83 -14.23
C ALA A 354 -21.27 20.48 -13.66
N PHE A 355 -21.80 19.30 -13.97
CA PHE A 355 -23.15 18.87 -13.57
C PHE A 355 -23.20 18.06 -12.26
N THR A 356 -22.08 17.79 -11.61
CA THR A 356 -22.04 17.04 -10.34
C THR A 356 -21.29 17.78 -9.24
N GLU A 357 -21.59 17.43 -8.00
CA GLU A 357 -21.05 18.06 -6.81
C GLU A 357 -19.54 17.83 -6.64
N SER A 358 -18.83 18.80 -6.05
CA SER A 358 -17.41 18.65 -5.70
C SER A 358 -17.15 17.50 -4.73
N LYS A 359 -18.12 17.16 -3.88
CA LYS A 359 -18.05 15.99 -2.98
C LYS A 359 -17.72 14.71 -3.74
N PHE A 360 -18.38 14.46 -4.88
CA PHE A 360 -18.09 13.29 -5.72
C PHE A 360 -16.66 13.33 -6.28
N TRP A 361 -16.23 14.48 -6.77
CA TRP A 361 -14.89 14.64 -7.34
C TRP A 361 -13.79 14.55 -6.29
N GLY A 362 -14.05 14.92 -5.03
CA GLY A 362 -13.13 14.63 -3.93
C GLY A 362 -12.88 13.14 -3.74
N VAL A 363 -13.93 12.31 -3.86
CA VAL A 363 -13.80 10.84 -3.84
C VAL A 363 -13.02 10.34 -5.07
N VAL A 364 -13.30 10.89 -6.26
CA VAL A 364 -12.57 10.55 -7.50
C VAL A 364 -11.09 10.92 -7.41
N VAL A 365 -10.76 12.08 -6.84
CA VAL A 365 -9.38 12.53 -6.63
C VAL A 365 -8.67 11.62 -5.63
N MET A 366 -9.31 11.31 -4.50
CA MET A 366 -8.75 10.38 -3.50
C MET A 366 -8.50 8.99 -4.08
N GLY A 367 -9.51 8.39 -4.72
CA GLY A 367 -9.39 7.08 -5.35
C GLY A 367 -8.40 7.09 -6.51
N GLY A 368 -8.45 8.13 -7.36
CA GLY A 368 -7.54 8.33 -8.47
C GLY A 368 -6.08 8.46 -8.02
N ALA A 369 -5.83 9.02 -6.84
CA ALA A 369 -4.49 9.10 -6.28
C ALA A 369 -3.91 7.73 -5.95
N VAL A 370 -4.73 6.80 -5.43
CA VAL A 370 -4.30 5.41 -5.18
C VAL A 370 -4.20 4.63 -6.49
N ILE A 371 -5.21 4.78 -7.36
CA ILE A 371 -5.29 4.06 -8.64
C ILE A 371 -4.19 4.47 -9.63
N SER A 372 -3.67 5.69 -9.56
CA SER A 372 -2.55 6.14 -10.42
C SER A 372 -1.31 5.25 -10.28
N LEU A 373 -1.12 4.65 -9.10
CA LEU A 373 -0.03 3.72 -8.83
C LEU A 373 -0.10 2.48 -9.72
N PHE A 374 -1.29 1.97 -10.05
CA PHE A 374 -1.41 0.80 -10.93
C PHE A 374 -0.79 1.07 -12.30
N PHE A 375 -0.94 2.29 -12.82
CA PHE A 375 -0.53 2.65 -14.18
C PHE A 375 0.97 2.89 -14.35
N LEU A 376 1.72 2.88 -13.26
CA LEU A 376 3.14 3.24 -13.23
C LEU A 376 4.04 2.48 -14.23
N PRO A 377 3.86 1.15 -14.46
CA PRO A 377 4.59 0.42 -15.50
C PRO A 377 4.42 0.98 -16.92
N TRP A 378 3.28 1.60 -17.20
CA TRP A 378 2.94 2.12 -18.52
C TRP A 378 3.15 3.62 -18.65
N LEU A 379 3.24 4.33 -17.52
CA LEU A 379 3.52 5.75 -17.44
C LEU A 379 5.03 6.06 -17.54
N ASP A 380 5.89 5.29 -16.87
CA ASP A 380 7.34 5.51 -16.95
C ASP A 380 7.94 5.01 -18.27
N ARG A 381 8.49 5.95 -19.04
CA ARG A 381 9.07 5.72 -20.37
C ARG A 381 10.56 5.96 -20.42
N SER A 382 11.22 6.05 -19.27
CA SER A 382 12.67 6.19 -19.19
C SER A 382 13.41 5.07 -19.96
N PRO A 383 14.56 5.32 -20.59
CA PRO A 383 15.37 4.26 -21.19
C PRO A 383 16.05 3.35 -20.14
N VAL A 384 16.19 3.81 -18.89
CA VAL A 384 16.87 3.06 -17.81
C VAL A 384 15.91 2.77 -16.66
N LYS A 385 16.10 1.64 -15.96
CA LYS A 385 15.25 1.25 -14.81
C LYS A 385 15.58 2.05 -13.56
N SER A 386 16.80 1.90 -13.04
CA SER A 386 17.21 2.51 -11.78
C SER A 386 17.41 4.01 -11.87
N ILE A 387 16.92 4.75 -10.86
CA ILE A 387 17.15 6.19 -10.69
C ILE A 387 18.64 6.54 -10.55
N ARG A 388 19.51 5.58 -10.22
CA ARG A 388 20.97 5.78 -10.14
C ARG A 388 21.59 6.27 -11.46
N TYR A 389 20.98 5.90 -12.58
CA TYR A 389 21.46 6.23 -13.92
C TYR A 389 20.60 7.27 -14.64
N ARG A 390 19.61 7.83 -13.95
CA ARG A 390 18.77 8.91 -14.47
C ARG A 390 19.44 10.28 -14.20
N PRO A 391 19.13 11.30 -15.02
CA PRO A 391 19.56 12.68 -14.77
C PRO A 391 19.18 13.17 -13.37
N PHE A 392 19.95 14.11 -12.81
CA PHE A 392 19.73 14.59 -11.44
C PHE A 392 18.32 15.18 -11.22
N PHE A 393 17.75 15.87 -12.22
CA PHE A 393 16.41 16.44 -12.08
C PHE A 393 15.32 15.39 -11.85
N HIS A 394 15.52 14.12 -12.25
CA HIS A 394 14.60 13.03 -11.91
C HIS A 394 14.56 12.82 -10.39
N LYS A 395 15.72 12.86 -9.71
CA LYS A 395 15.79 12.77 -8.25
C LYS A 395 15.11 13.97 -7.59
N VAL A 396 15.24 15.15 -8.17
CA VAL A 396 14.52 16.36 -7.70
C VAL A 396 13.01 16.17 -7.82
N PHE A 397 12.50 15.63 -8.94
CA PHE A 397 11.07 15.39 -9.12
C PHE A 397 10.53 14.36 -8.14
N TYR A 398 11.28 13.28 -7.88
CA TYR A 398 10.95 12.31 -6.83
C TYR A 398 10.95 12.97 -5.45
N GLY A 399 11.93 13.84 -5.16
CA GLY A 399 12.00 14.58 -3.90
C GLY A 399 10.80 15.51 -3.71
N ILE A 400 10.43 16.29 -4.73
CA ILE A 400 9.24 17.15 -4.74
C ILE A 400 7.97 16.32 -4.52
N PHE A 401 7.84 15.19 -5.20
CA PHE A 401 6.72 14.26 -5.02
C PHE A 401 6.61 13.75 -3.58
N VAL A 402 7.73 13.29 -3.00
CA VAL A 402 7.77 12.80 -1.61
C VAL A 402 7.41 13.92 -0.64
N LEU A 403 7.98 15.11 -0.82
CA LEU A 403 7.66 16.27 0.03
C LEU A 403 6.18 16.65 -0.07
N ALA A 404 5.59 16.64 -1.27
CA ALA A 404 4.16 16.90 -1.46
C ALA A 404 3.30 15.82 -0.77
N PHE A 405 3.67 14.54 -0.89
CA PHE A 405 2.95 13.44 -0.23
C PHE A 405 3.03 13.54 1.30
N LEU A 406 4.21 13.83 1.87
CA LEU A 406 4.39 14.01 3.31
C LEU A 406 3.67 15.27 3.82
N THR A 407 3.67 16.35 3.03
CA THR A 407 2.93 17.57 3.36
C THR A 407 1.43 17.30 3.38
N LEU A 408 0.90 16.57 2.39
CA LEU A 408 -0.50 16.13 2.39
C LEU A 408 -0.80 15.24 3.60
N GLY A 409 0.09 14.30 3.92
CA GLY A 409 -0.03 13.45 5.11
C GLY A 409 -0.12 14.27 6.40
N PHE A 410 0.75 15.26 6.56
CA PHE A 410 0.72 16.15 7.71
C PHE A 410 -0.55 17.02 7.73
N LEU A 411 -0.89 17.68 6.63
CA LEU A 411 -2.06 18.56 6.57
C LEU A 411 -3.38 17.80 6.76
N GLY A 412 -3.45 16.53 6.37
CA GLY A 412 -4.61 15.68 6.61
C GLY A 412 -4.85 15.37 8.09
N THR A 413 -3.85 15.54 8.96
CA THR A 413 -4.01 15.47 10.44
C THR A 413 -4.47 16.77 11.07
N LYS A 414 -4.53 17.87 10.30
CA LYS A 414 -4.82 19.21 10.82
C LYS A 414 -6.22 19.70 10.39
N PRO A 415 -6.87 20.52 11.23
CA PRO A 415 -8.09 21.22 10.82
C PRO A 415 -7.87 22.07 9.55
N PRO A 416 -8.90 22.23 8.69
CA PRO A 416 -8.77 23.03 7.49
C PRO A 416 -8.71 24.51 7.81
N SER A 417 -7.70 25.19 7.27
CA SER A 417 -7.64 26.64 7.12
C SER A 417 -7.55 27.02 5.64
N PRO A 418 -7.82 28.29 5.26
CA PRO A 418 -7.62 28.74 3.88
C PRO A 418 -6.19 28.47 3.36
N ALA A 419 -5.18 28.74 4.20
CA ALA A 419 -3.78 28.52 3.85
C ALA A 419 -3.45 27.02 3.68
N SER A 420 -3.85 26.17 4.63
CA SER A 420 -3.59 24.73 4.52
C SER A 420 -4.31 24.10 3.32
N THR A 421 -5.51 24.60 3.01
CA THR A 421 -6.31 24.13 1.87
C THR A 421 -5.62 24.45 0.56
N LEU A 422 -5.11 25.67 0.39
CA LEU A 422 -4.34 26.05 -0.79
C LEU A 422 -3.07 25.20 -0.94
N ILE A 423 -2.33 24.97 0.16
CA ILE A 423 -1.12 24.13 0.12
C ILE A 423 -1.48 22.69 -0.26
N ALA A 424 -2.57 22.14 0.29
CA ALA A 424 -3.04 20.80 -0.06
C ALA A 424 -3.46 20.70 -1.53
N GLN A 425 -4.11 21.73 -2.09
CA GLN A 425 -4.46 21.80 -3.51
C GLN A 425 -3.21 21.80 -4.40
N VAL A 426 -2.21 22.62 -4.08
CA VAL A 426 -0.92 22.64 -4.81
C VAL A 426 -0.22 21.28 -4.72
N CYS A 427 -0.18 20.68 -3.53
CA CYS A 427 0.44 19.37 -3.34
C CYS A 427 -0.31 18.25 -4.09
N ALA A 428 -1.66 18.32 -4.16
CA ALA A 428 -2.46 17.40 -4.96
C ALA A 428 -2.14 17.54 -6.45
N LEU A 429 -2.01 18.76 -6.97
CA LEU A 429 -1.58 18.99 -8.35
C LEU A 429 -0.18 18.44 -8.61
N ILE A 430 0.77 18.63 -7.69
CA ILE A 430 2.12 18.04 -7.77
C ILE A 430 2.05 16.51 -7.80
N TYR A 431 1.23 15.90 -6.94
CA TYR A 431 1.04 14.45 -6.89
C TYR A 431 0.59 13.91 -8.26
N PHE A 432 -0.47 14.46 -8.84
CA PHE A 432 -0.97 14.00 -10.14
C PHE A 432 -0.02 14.37 -11.29
N ALA A 433 0.60 15.54 -11.26
CA ALA A 433 1.58 15.95 -12.27
C ALA A 433 2.79 15.02 -12.32
N PHE A 434 3.21 14.48 -11.16
CA PHE A 434 4.29 13.49 -11.10
C PHE A 434 3.96 12.27 -11.97
N PHE A 435 2.81 11.63 -11.75
CA PHE A 435 2.40 10.42 -12.49
C PHE A 435 1.97 10.73 -13.94
N LEU A 436 1.06 11.68 -14.14
CA LEU A 436 0.52 12.02 -15.47
C LEU A 436 1.61 12.61 -16.38
N GLY A 437 2.61 13.27 -15.81
CA GLY A 437 3.75 13.80 -16.54
C GLY A 437 4.82 12.75 -16.87
N MET A 438 4.83 11.58 -16.20
CA MET A 438 5.87 10.56 -16.40
C MET A 438 6.09 10.20 -17.88
N PRO A 439 5.06 10.04 -18.73
CA PRO A 439 5.25 9.72 -20.14
C PRO A 439 6.10 10.74 -20.90
N VAL A 440 6.27 11.96 -20.39
CA VAL A 440 7.10 13.01 -20.98
C VAL A 440 8.41 13.11 -20.22
N TRP A 441 8.40 13.52 -18.95
CA TRP A 441 9.62 13.92 -18.24
C TRP A 441 10.59 12.76 -18.00
N THR A 442 10.10 11.52 -17.90
CA THR A 442 10.97 10.35 -17.67
C THR A 442 11.86 10.01 -18.87
N ARG A 443 11.58 10.54 -20.06
CA ARG A 443 12.39 10.35 -21.28
C ARG A 443 13.44 11.44 -21.47
N LEU A 444 13.35 12.53 -20.72
CA LEU A 444 14.18 13.71 -20.94
C LEU A 444 15.50 13.64 -20.18
N GLY A 445 16.50 14.34 -20.72
CA GLY A 445 17.83 14.50 -20.16
C GLY A 445 18.85 13.44 -20.59
N THR A 446 20.06 13.55 -20.05
CA THR A 446 21.19 12.67 -20.38
C THR A 446 21.29 11.51 -19.39
N PHE A 447 21.02 10.30 -19.87
CA PHE A 447 21.09 9.08 -19.06
C PHE A 447 22.52 8.52 -19.00
N LYS A 448 22.90 8.05 -17.83
CA LYS A 448 24.16 7.29 -17.66
C LYS A 448 23.92 5.87 -18.17
N GLN A 449 24.95 5.27 -18.75
CA GLN A 449 24.89 3.85 -19.12
C GLN A 449 24.93 2.98 -17.85
N PRO A 450 23.92 2.12 -17.61
CA PRO A 450 24.00 1.11 -16.57
C PRO A 450 25.17 0.15 -16.84
N PRO A 451 25.78 -0.43 -15.79
CA PRO A 451 26.86 -1.40 -15.96
C PRO A 451 26.33 -2.69 -16.62
N GLU A 452 27.18 -3.40 -17.35
CA GLU A 452 26.78 -4.66 -17.99
C GLU A 452 26.52 -5.81 -17.02
N ARG A 453 27.07 -5.70 -15.81
CA ARG A 453 26.98 -6.64 -14.70
C ARG A 453 26.68 -5.87 -13.43
N VAL A 454 26.14 -6.58 -12.45
CA VAL A 454 25.82 -6.02 -11.13
C VAL A 454 27.08 -5.44 -10.46
N ARG A 455 27.03 -4.18 -10.01
CA ARG A 455 28.12 -3.62 -9.19
C ARG A 455 27.99 -4.14 -7.77
N PHE A 456 29.00 -4.88 -7.36
CA PHE A 456 29.09 -5.46 -6.04
C PHE A 456 30.49 -5.22 -5.49
N LYS A 457 30.54 -4.72 -4.25
CA LYS A 457 31.75 -4.74 -3.44
C LYS A 457 31.45 -5.67 -2.26
N PRO A 458 32.21 -6.78 -2.10
CA PRO A 458 32.13 -7.59 -0.89
C PRO A 458 32.32 -6.69 0.33
N HIS A 459 31.49 -6.90 1.35
CA HIS A 459 31.56 -6.17 2.62
C HIS A 459 32.82 -6.54 3.38
#